data_AF-A0AAD4L1E4-F1
#
_entry.id   AF-A0AAD4L1E4-F1
#
_cell.length_a   1.000
_cell.length_b   1.000
_cell.length_c   1.000
_cell.angle_alpha   90.00
_cell.angle_beta   90.00
_cell.angle_gamma   90.00
#
_symmetry.space_group_name_H-M   'P 1'
#
loop_
_entity.id
_entity.type
_entity.pdbx_description
1 polymer ?
#
loop_
_entity_poly.entity_id
_entity_poly.type
_entity_poly.pdbx_seq_one_letter_code
_entity_poly.pdbx_strand_id
1 'polypeptide(L)'
;MTGAICSRFAASGSGDLTSLCIDRFFESIRAECSPLLSVLSWDSIGAIVQASTPVTRIISALGSLFARKDDKLSLRTKRQFTESAQQSRLHVTYQLHCSSQGKAVKCDDTSFLGALLLGFLELATDASGLGWYSLFKGALRNQVWQRGPRGFSGTLEESLLSLYWICEGMRALSFDEDSRIMEWQNLDTQTSDHIHTGFTMSRQFRGQKEGRLAHCMALLGSLNKRCLTWVYNSRRIKTHFAHSIDKSIFTENYSNKWVLHLLAGKEIVMEGFRVRDEILHLAPSLSLECDIGQDYPLDFIMPFYYCGLVSVSRRFIDPLWQLVNEELPLLPEEMIRSHSLVALSFIEQRLMKVNLESVFYLPLLLGISLEVRSACHRQRILRLFQRIENKGFVVARTFTADIQLAWSLAPT
;
A
#
# COMPACT_ATOMS: atom_id res chain seq x y z
N MET A 1 30.37 -8.07 2.53
CA MET A 1 30.50 -7.08 3.63
C MET A 1 29.52 -7.42 4.75
N THR A 2 29.70 -8.58 5.39
CA THR A 2 28.67 -9.26 6.20
C THR A 2 28.93 -9.24 7.71
N GLY A 3 29.93 -8.48 8.20
CA GLY A 3 30.38 -8.56 9.60
C GLY A 3 30.41 -7.25 10.39
N ALA A 4 30.03 -6.10 9.82
CA ALA A 4 30.35 -4.79 10.44
C ALA A 4 29.23 -4.17 11.31
N ILE A 5 28.01 -4.72 11.31
CA ILE A 5 26.87 -4.11 12.03
C ILE A 5 26.82 -4.55 13.50
N CYS A 6 27.25 -5.78 13.84
CA CYS A 6 27.12 -6.30 15.21
C CYS A 6 28.16 -5.77 16.23
N SER A 7 29.17 -4.98 15.84
CA SER A 7 30.30 -4.67 16.73
C SER A 7 30.36 -3.24 17.27
N ARG A 8 29.32 -2.40 17.12
CA ARG A 8 29.43 -0.95 17.40
C ARG A 8 28.66 -0.39 18.60
N PHE A 9 27.88 -1.19 19.34
CA PHE A 9 27.07 -0.67 20.46
C PHE A 9 27.26 -1.36 21.83
N ALA A 10 28.34 -2.13 22.00
CA ALA A 10 28.64 -2.76 23.29
C ALA A 10 29.29 -1.78 24.29
N ALA A 11 28.49 -0.91 24.92
CA ALA A 11 28.84 -0.27 26.20
C ALA A 11 27.61 0.29 26.96
N SER A 12 27.45 -0.14 28.22
CA SER A 12 26.53 0.32 29.29
C SER A 12 25.21 -0.46 29.49
N GLY A 13 25.02 -0.93 30.73
CA GLY A 13 24.06 -1.97 31.16
C GLY A 13 22.57 -1.66 31.15
N SER A 14 22.13 -0.59 30.47
CA SER A 14 20.74 -0.37 30.07
C SER A 14 20.59 -0.08 28.57
N GLY A 15 21.72 0.08 27.85
CA GLY A 15 21.78 0.23 26.39
C GLY A 15 21.67 -1.08 25.63
N ASP A 16 21.84 -2.22 26.30
CA ASP A 16 21.94 -3.55 25.68
C ASP A 16 20.64 -3.99 25.00
N LEU A 17 19.48 -3.76 25.65
CA LEU A 17 18.17 -4.13 25.09
C LEU A 17 17.73 -3.21 23.96
N THR A 18 17.98 -1.91 24.07
CA THR A 18 17.63 -0.94 23.01
C THR A 18 18.48 -1.19 21.77
N SER A 19 19.78 -1.42 21.93
CA SER A 19 20.66 -1.79 20.81
C SER A 19 20.18 -3.07 20.15
N LEU A 20 19.91 -4.12 20.92
CA LEU A 20 19.37 -5.37 20.40
C LEU A 20 18.09 -5.15 19.59
N CYS A 21 17.16 -4.33 20.07
CA CYS A 21 15.92 -4.05 19.35
C CYS A 21 16.19 -3.31 18.04
N ILE A 22 17.05 -2.29 18.05
CA ILE A 22 17.44 -1.57 16.83
C ILE A 22 18.06 -2.54 15.82
N ASP A 23 18.96 -3.41 16.24
CA ASP A 23 19.58 -4.41 15.38
C ASP A 23 18.53 -5.35 14.78
N ARG A 24 17.59 -5.84 15.59
CA ARG A 24 16.48 -6.69 15.13
C ARG A 24 15.58 -6.00 14.11
N PHE A 25 15.36 -4.69 14.22
CA PHE A 25 14.63 -3.92 13.23
C PHE A 25 15.39 -3.90 11.88
N PHE A 26 16.68 -3.57 11.88
CA PHE A 26 17.45 -3.51 10.64
C PHE A 26 17.68 -4.89 10.01
N GLU A 27 17.81 -5.94 10.82
CA GLU A 27 17.78 -7.33 10.35
C GLU A 27 16.47 -7.66 9.60
N SER A 28 15.34 -7.10 10.05
CA SER A 28 14.02 -7.31 9.42
C SER A 28 13.85 -6.62 8.06
N ILE A 29 14.70 -5.62 7.78
CA ILE A 29 14.64 -4.77 6.57
C ILE A 29 15.63 -5.21 5.50
N ARG A 30 16.73 -5.90 5.88
CA ARG A 30 17.88 -6.30 5.02
C ARG A 30 17.64 -6.02 3.53
N ALA A 31 18.19 -4.89 3.06
CA ALA A 31 17.91 -4.29 1.77
C ALA A 31 18.10 -5.26 0.59
N GLU A 32 19.05 -6.19 0.69
CA GLU A 32 19.28 -7.27 -0.30
C GLU A 32 18.03 -8.13 -0.56
N CYS A 33 17.15 -8.26 0.44
CA CYS A 33 15.95 -9.08 0.36
C CYS A 33 14.69 -8.27 0.02
N SER A 34 14.67 -6.96 0.26
CA SER A 34 13.45 -6.13 0.19
C SER A 34 13.70 -4.76 -0.47
N PRO A 35 13.73 -4.67 -1.81
CA PRO A 35 13.91 -3.40 -2.52
C PRO A 35 12.86 -2.34 -2.14
N LEU A 36 11.63 -2.79 -1.85
CA LEU A 36 10.52 -1.95 -1.40
C LEU A 36 10.81 -1.13 -0.13
N LEU A 37 11.69 -1.63 0.73
CA LEU A 37 12.01 -1.05 2.03
C LEU A 37 13.48 -0.60 2.13
N SER A 38 14.19 -0.55 1.01
CA SER A 38 15.59 -0.12 0.94
C SER A 38 15.81 1.26 1.56
N VAL A 39 14.83 2.17 1.43
CA VAL A 39 14.83 3.51 2.06
C VAL A 39 14.87 3.47 3.58
N LEU A 40 14.43 2.38 4.22
CA LEU A 40 14.47 2.22 5.67
C LEU A 40 15.75 1.52 6.15
N SER A 41 16.72 1.29 5.25
CA SER A 41 18.00 0.67 5.61
C SER A 41 18.83 1.57 6.54
N TRP A 42 19.79 0.96 7.25
CA TRP A 42 20.71 1.70 8.11
C TRP A 42 21.49 2.77 7.32
N ASP A 43 21.89 2.45 6.09
CA ASP A 43 22.64 3.37 5.23
C ASP A 43 21.82 4.60 4.85
N SER A 44 20.49 4.46 4.74
CA SER A 44 19.58 5.55 4.38
C SER A 44 19.16 6.41 5.57
N ILE A 45 18.82 5.80 6.71
CA ILE A 45 18.22 6.52 7.85
C ILE A 45 19.05 6.51 9.14
N GLY A 46 20.19 5.81 9.19
CA GLY A 46 20.98 5.60 10.41
C GLY A 46 21.39 6.91 11.11
N ALA A 47 21.76 7.94 10.36
CA ALA A 47 22.06 9.26 10.92
C ALA A 47 20.83 9.91 11.59
N ILE A 48 19.64 9.76 10.99
CA ILE A 48 18.38 10.27 11.56
C ILE A 48 18.02 9.48 12.82
N VAL A 49 18.23 8.16 12.81
CA VAL A 49 18.02 7.31 14.00
C VAL A 49 18.88 7.84 15.15
N GLN A 50 20.18 8.02 14.93
CA GLN A 50 21.09 8.51 15.97
C GLN A 50 20.74 9.92 16.48
N ALA A 51 20.24 10.79 15.60
CA ALA A 51 19.90 12.17 15.96
C ALA A 51 18.50 12.34 16.60
N SER A 52 17.55 11.45 16.31
CA SER A 52 16.14 11.63 16.66
C SER A 52 15.65 10.60 17.68
N THR A 53 15.35 11.08 18.89
CA THR A 53 14.78 10.25 19.95
C THR A 53 13.43 9.63 19.56
N PRO A 54 12.46 10.36 18.95
CA PRO A 54 11.20 9.76 18.51
C PRO A 54 11.41 8.61 17.50
N VAL A 55 12.26 8.81 16.49
CA VAL A 55 12.54 7.79 15.47
C VAL A 55 13.20 6.56 16.09
N THR A 56 14.22 6.76 16.94
CA THR A 56 14.87 5.68 17.68
C THR A 56 13.89 4.88 18.52
N ARG A 57 12.94 5.53 19.21
CA ARG A 57 11.94 4.84 20.02
C ARG A 57 11.03 3.95 19.17
N ILE A 58 10.56 4.43 18.01
CA ILE A 58 9.69 3.62 17.13
C ILE A 58 10.45 2.44 16.55
N ILE A 59 11.70 2.65 16.11
CA ILE A 59 12.57 1.59 15.59
C ILE A 59 12.81 0.53 16.67
N SER A 60 13.14 0.96 17.89
CA SER A 60 13.29 0.06 19.03
C SER A 60 11.99 -0.68 19.35
N ALA A 61 10.83 0.00 19.29
CA ALA A 61 9.53 -0.63 19.51
C ALA A 61 9.24 -1.72 18.46
N LEU A 62 9.40 -1.43 17.17
CA LEU A 62 9.26 -2.42 16.08
C LEU A 62 10.24 -3.57 16.25
N GLY A 63 11.51 -3.25 16.52
CA GLY A 63 12.56 -4.20 16.82
C GLY A 63 12.21 -5.14 17.98
N SER A 64 11.62 -4.62 19.05
CA SER A 64 11.18 -5.40 20.20
C SER A 64 10.05 -6.38 19.85
N LEU A 65 9.12 -6.00 18.96
CA LEU A 65 8.06 -6.88 18.48
C LEU A 65 8.62 -8.01 17.62
N PHE A 66 9.67 -7.75 16.85
CA PHE A 66 10.38 -8.79 16.09
C PHE A 66 11.22 -9.68 17.00
N ALA A 67 11.92 -9.10 17.96
CA ALA A 67 12.74 -9.82 18.93
C ALA A 67 11.91 -10.77 19.80
N ARG A 68 10.67 -10.40 20.15
CA ARG A 68 9.75 -11.18 21.01
C ARG A 68 9.57 -12.63 20.58
N LYS A 69 9.80 -12.94 19.31
CA LYS A 69 9.62 -14.29 18.76
C LYS A 69 10.79 -15.22 18.97
N ASP A 70 11.90 -14.71 19.50
CA ASP A 70 12.99 -15.56 19.89
C ASP A 70 12.53 -16.44 21.07
N ASP A 71 12.50 -17.76 20.84
CA ASP A 71 12.06 -18.75 21.82
C ASP A 71 12.97 -18.78 23.06
N LYS A 72 14.20 -18.26 22.93
CA LYS A 72 15.16 -18.17 24.04
C LYS A 72 14.82 -17.04 25.03
N LEU A 73 13.93 -16.11 24.67
CA LEU A 73 13.56 -15.01 25.55
C LEU A 73 12.58 -15.47 26.63
N SER A 74 12.82 -15.00 27.86
CA SER A 74 11.90 -15.22 28.98
C SER A 74 10.52 -14.61 28.71
N LEU A 75 9.47 -15.22 29.27
CA LEU A 75 8.10 -14.70 29.16
C LEU A 75 7.97 -13.27 29.72
N ARG A 76 8.75 -12.94 30.76
CA ARG A 76 8.82 -11.59 31.34
C ARG A 76 9.37 -10.57 30.32
N THR A 77 10.45 -10.91 29.63
CA THR A 77 11.04 -10.06 28.59
C THR A 77 10.08 -9.86 27.41
N LYS A 78 9.38 -10.93 26.99
CA LYS A 78 8.37 -10.86 25.91
C LYS A 78 7.21 -9.91 26.26
N ARG A 79 6.77 -9.89 27.53
CA ARG A 79 5.77 -8.94 28.03
C ARG A 79 6.30 -7.51 28.03
N GLN A 80 7.50 -7.30 28.57
CA GLN A 80 8.15 -5.98 28.59
C GLN A 80 8.30 -5.37 27.19
N PHE A 81 8.65 -6.16 26.18
CA PHE A 81 8.71 -5.69 24.78
C PHE A 81 7.34 -5.26 24.25
N THR A 82 6.28 -6.01 24.58
CA THR A 82 4.92 -5.68 24.15
C THR A 82 4.45 -4.37 24.80
N GLU A 83 4.67 -4.21 26.10
CA GLU A 83 4.33 -3.00 26.85
C GLU A 83 5.11 -1.78 26.34
N SER A 84 6.42 -1.93 26.12
CA SER A 84 7.28 -0.88 25.56
C SER A 84 6.82 -0.43 24.18
N ALA A 85 6.43 -1.37 23.31
CA ALA A 85 5.92 -1.06 21.98
C ALA A 85 4.59 -0.30 22.04
N GLN A 86 3.67 -0.70 22.93
CA GLN A 86 2.40 0.02 23.13
C GLN A 86 2.61 1.43 23.70
N GLN A 87 3.51 1.58 24.69
CA GLN A 87 3.84 2.89 25.25
C GLN A 87 4.47 3.82 24.21
N SER A 88 5.41 3.29 23.41
CA SER A 88 6.03 4.04 22.31
C SER A 88 5.00 4.47 21.27
N ARG A 89 4.06 3.59 20.90
CA ARG A 89 2.94 3.92 20.00
C ARG A 89 2.13 5.09 20.54
N LEU A 90 1.61 4.99 21.77
CA LEU A 90 0.79 6.05 22.38
C LEU A 90 1.56 7.38 22.47
N HIS A 91 2.82 7.33 22.88
CA HIS A 91 3.64 8.52 23.02
C HIS A 91 3.88 9.24 21.70
N VAL A 92 4.26 8.50 20.65
CA VAL A 92 4.54 9.10 19.34
C VAL A 92 3.26 9.58 18.67
N THR A 93 2.16 8.84 18.78
CA THR A 93 0.85 9.29 18.27
C THR A 93 0.43 10.61 18.93
N TYR A 94 0.61 10.72 20.26
CA TYR A 94 0.36 11.97 20.98
C TYR A 94 1.26 13.11 20.49
N GLN A 95 2.57 12.85 20.33
CA GLN A 95 3.50 13.85 19.80
C GLN A 95 3.11 14.35 18.41
N LEU A 96 2.77 13.44 17.49
CA LEU A 96 2.30 13.81 16.15
C LEU A 96 1.01 14.65 16.21
N HIS A 97 0.09 14.31 17.12
CA HIS A 97 -1.13 15.09 17.31
C HIS A 97 -0.84 16.50 17.82
N CYS A 98 0.01 16.66 18.83
CA CYS A 98 0.43 17.96 19.34
C CYS A 98 1.16 18.79 18.27
N SER A 99 2.04 18.17 17.49
CA SER A 99 2.74 18.84 16.39
C SER A 99 1.79 19.30 15.28
N SER A 100 0.68 18.58 15.05
CA SER A 100 -0.32 18.94 14.04
C SER A 100 -1.23 20.12 14.45
N GLN A 101 -1.32 20.44 15.74
CA GLN A 101 -2.11 21.57 16.27
C GLN A 101 -1.30 22.87 16.43
N GLY A 102 0.03 22.80 16.35
CA GLY A 102 0.89 23.99 16.39
C GLY A 102 0.91 24.76 15.06
N LYS A 103 1.20 26.08 15.11
CA LYS A 103 1.41 26.91 13.91
C LYS A 103 2.45 26.27 12.99
N ALA A 104 2.08 26.05 11.73
CA ALA A 104 2.88 25.61 10.58
C ALA A 104 4.36 25.32 10.88
N VAL A 105 4.63 24.25 11.61
CA VAL A 105 6.00 23.74 11.73
C VAL A 105 6.30 23.13 10.38
N LYS A 106 7.33 23.67 9.71
CA LYS A 106 7.86 23.11 8.46
C LYS A 106 8.05 21.61 8.69
N CYS A 107 7.26 20.78 7.99
CA CYS A 107 7.30 19.34 8.14
C CYS A 107 8.74 18.87 7.89
N ASP A 108 9.44 18.40 8.91
CA ASP A 108 10.82 17.92 8.84
C ASP A 108 10.85 16.42 8.49
N ASP A 109 11.88 15.96 7.77
CA ASP A 109 12.00 14.58 7.27
C ASP A 109 11.96 13.56 8.38
N THR A 110 12.51 13.93 9.53
CA THR A 110 12.44 13.17 10.78
C THR A 110 10.99 12.88 11.19
N SER A 111 10.11 13.88 11.07
CA SER A 111 8.70 13.74 11.46
C SER A 111 7.91 12.87 10.47
N PHE A 112 8.21 12.99 9.18
CA PHE A 112 7.58 12.20 8.13
C PHE A 112 8.02 10.73 8.20
N LEU A 113 9.33 10.48 8.34
CA LEU A 113 9.87 9.15 8.58
C LEU A 113 9.29 8.53 9.86
N GLY A 114 9.23 9.29 10.95
CA GLY A 114 8.64 8.84 12.21
C GLY A 114 7.17 8.42 12.04
N ALA A 115 6.37 9.19 11.32
CA ALA A 115 4.99 8.85 11.02
C ALA A 115 4.86 7.61 10.12
N LEU A 116 5.73 7.44 9.11
CA LEU A 116 5.74 6.23 8.29
C LEU A 116 6.08 4.97 9.11
N LEU A 117 7.09 5.06 9.97
CA LEU A 117 7.47 3.97 10.87
C LEU A 117 6.37 3.65 11.89
N LEU A 118 5.70 4.68 12.42
CA LEU A 118 4.52 4.49 13.27
C LEU A 118 3.43 3.71 12.53
N GLY A 119 3.26 3.91 11.22
CA GLY A 119 2.36 3.12 10.40
C GLY A 119 2.61 1.61 10.49
N PHE A 120 3.87 1.18 10.37
CA PHE A 120 4.23 -0.24 10.56
C PHE A 120 3.96 -0.71 11.99
N LEU A 121 4.19 0.15 12.99
CA LEU A 121 3.93 -0.17 14.39
C LEU A 121 2.43 -0.34 14.65
N GLU A 122 1.57 0.49 14.06
CA GLU A 122 0.12 0.34 14.10
C GLU A 122 -0.31 -1.02 13.51
N LEU A 123 0.18 -1.39 12.32
CA LEU A 123 -0.12 -2.69 11.71
C LEU A 123 0.37 -3.89 12.55
N ALA A 124 1.41 -3.69 13.36
CA ALA A 124 1.99 -4.70 14.24
C ALA A 124 1.29 -4.79 15.62
N THR A 125 0.51 -3.79 16.02
CA THR A 125 -0.08 -3.70 17.37
C THR A 125 -1.59 -3.58 17.40
N ASP A 126 -2.21 -3.02 16.37
CA ASP A 126 -3.66 -2.86 16.22
C ASP A 126 -4.18 -3.83 15.16
N ALA A 127 -4.88 -4.88 15.60
CA ALA A 127 -5.43 -5.88 14.69
C ALA A 127 -6.51 -5.30 13.76
N SER A 128 -7.21 -4.23 14.17
CA SER A 128 -8.28 -3.64 13.36
C SER A 128 -7.75 -2.89 12.13
N GLY A 129 -6.49 -2.45 12.16
CA GLY A 129 -5.91 -1.59 11.12
C GLY A 129 -6.47 -0.16 11.10
N LEU A 130 -7.38 0.21 12.01
CA LEU A 130 -7.99 1.53 12.05
C LEU A 130 -7.01 2.62 12.47
N GLY A 131 -6.08 2.30 13.39
CA GLY A 131 -5.00 3.20 13.77
C GLY A 131 -4.14 3.57 12.56
N TRP A 132 -3.69 2.56 11.80
CA TRP A 132 -2.95 2.75 10.55
C TRP A 132 -3.74 3.57 9.52
N TYR A 133 -5.01 3.22 9.28
CA TYR A 133 -5.88 3.95 8.37
C TYR A 133 -5.99 5.43 8.76
N SER A 134 -6.23 5.72 10.04
CA SER A 134 -6.40 7.10 10.53
C SER A 134 -5.11 7.92 10.41
N LEU A 135 -3.95 7.30 10.65
CA LEU A 135 -2.64 7.93 10.52
C LEU A 135 -2.34 8.34 9.07
N PHE A 136 -2.59 7.44 8.12
CA PHE A 136 -2.37 7.70 6.71
C PHE A 136 -3.34 8.74 6.16
N LYS A 137 -4.64 8.57 6.42
CA LYS A 137 -5.69 9.50 5.97
C LYS A 137 -5.59 10.86 6.66
N GLY A 138 -5.10 10.93 7.88
CA GLY A 138 -4.98 12.17 8.66
C GLY A 138 -3.60 12.79 8.54
N ALA A 139 -2.70 12.37 9.44
CA ALA A 139 -1.42 13.04 9.67
C ALA A 139 -0.48 12.99 8.47
N LEU A 140 -0.23 11.81 7.89
CA LEU A 140 0.70 11.65 6.78
C LEU A 140 0.21 12.37 5.52
N ARG A 141 -1.08 12.24 5.18
CA ARG A 141 -1.66 12.98 4.06
C ARG A 141 -1.52 14.49 4.25
N ASN A 142 -1.83 15.02 5.45
CA ASN A 142 -1.67 16.44 5.71
C ASN A 142 -0.22 16.92 5.56
N GLN A 143 0.75 16.13 6.04
CA GLN A 143 2.18 16.45 5.89
C GLN A 143 2.60 16.51 4.41
N VAL A 144 2.18 15.54 3.59
CA VAL A 144 2.48 15.50 2.16
C VAL A 144 1.82 16.67 1.42
N TRP A 145 0.58 16.99 1.76
CA TRP A 145 -0.16 18.11 1.15
C TRP A 145 0.43 19.47 1.52
N GLN A 146 0.86 19.66 2.77
CA GLN A 146 1.49 20.90 3.21
C GLN A 146 2.86 21.14 2.56
N ARG A 147 3.64 20.08 2.32
CA ARG A 147 4.92 20.17 1.60
C ARG A 147 4.72 20.46 0.10
N GLY A 148 3.66 19.91 -0.48
CA GLY A 148 3.35 20.04 -1.90
C GLY A 148 4.32 19.29 -2.82
N PRO A 149 4.07 19.27 -4.15
CA PRO A 149 4.83 18.48 -5.12
C PRO A 149 6.33 18.72 -5.14
N ARG A 150 6.73 19.98 -4.95
CA ARG A 150 8.14 20.42 -4.97
C ARG A 150 8.82 20.35 -3.60
N GLY A 151 8.08 19.95 -2.55
CA GLY A 151 8.60 19.84 -1.19
C GLY A 151 9.36 18.55 -0.90
N PHE A 152 9.49 17.66 -1.90
CA PHE A 152 10.30 16.44 -1.84
C PHE A 152 11.30 16.51 -2.99
N SER A 153 12.57 16.77 -2.67
CA SER A 153 13.63 17.08 -3.64
C SER A 153 14.93 16.33 -3.38
N GLY A 154 15.14 15.83 -2.16
CA GLY A 154 16.26 14.97 -1.82
C GLY A 154 16.00 13.51 -2.18
N THR A 155 17.05 12.75 -2.48
CA THR A 155 16.94 11.32 -2.82
C THR A 155 16.22 10.50 -1.73
N LEU A 156 16.50 10.80 -0.45
CA LEU A 156 15.82 10.17 0.68
C LEU A 156 14.34 10.57 0.73
N GLU A 157 14.04 11.86 0.56
CA GLU A 157 12.68 12.40 0.56
C GLU A 157 11.81 11.77 -0.53
N GLU A 158 12.33 11.66 -1.76
CA GLU A 158 11.64 11.03 -2.89
C GLU A 158 11.39 9.53 -2.66
N SER A 159 12.36 8.86 -2.03
CA SER A 159 12.23 7.43 -1.68
C SER A 159 11.19 7.21 -0.57
N LEU A 160 11.16 8.10 0.44
CA LEU A 160 10.14 8.06 1.51
C LEU A 160 8.75 8.39 0.96
N LEU A 161 8.65 9.34 0.03
CA LEU A 161 7.41 9.67 -0.66
C LEU A 161 6.90 8.48 -1.48
N SER A 162 7.80 7.77 -2.17
CA SER A 162 7.46 6.54 -2.91
C SER A 162 6.92 5.46 -1.99
N LEU A 163 7.56 5.24 -0.83
CA LEU A 163 7.07 4.30 0.19
C LEU A 163 5.69 4.73 0.72
N TYR A 164 5.49 6.02 1.01
CA TYR A 164 4.20 6.56 1.42
C TYR A 164 3.11 6.28 0.38
N TRP A 165 3.38 6.47 -0.90
CA TRP A 165 2.40 6.21 -1.97
C TRP A 165 2.04 4.74 -2.12
N ILE A 166 3.01 3.84 -1.94
CA ILE A 166 2.72 2.41 -1.95
C ILE A 166 1.78 2.09 -0.79
N CYS A 167 2.11 2.55 0.43
CA CYS A 167 1.25 2.37 1.60
C CYS A 167 -0.15 2.99 1.42
N GLU A 168 -0.24 4.19 0.86
CA GLU A 168 -1.50 4.90 0.64
C GLU A 168 -2.34 4.25 -0.47
N GLY A 169 -1.71 3.75 -1.54
CA GLY A 169 -2.39 2.93 -2.54
C GLY A 169 -2.94 1.64 -1.93
N MET A 170 -2.19 1.00 -1.04
CA MET A 170 -2.65 -0.18 -0.30
C MET A 170 -3.82 0.14 0.63
N ARG A 171 -3.81 1.32 1.26
CA ARG A 171 -4.93 1.81 2.08
C ARG A 171 -6.17 2.01 1.21
N ALA A 172 -6.03 2.70 0.08
CA ALA A 172 -7.10 2.94 -0.87
C ALA A 172 -7.75 1.63 -1.36
N LEU A 173 -6.93 0.62 -1.65
CA LEU A 173 -7.41 -0.71 -2.04
C LEU A 173 -8.10 -1.47 -0.90
N SER A 174 -7.58 -1.38 0.32
CA SER A 174 -8.12 -2.14 1.47
C SER A 174 -9.44 -1.57 2.00
N PHE A 175 -9.67 -0.26 1.84
CA PHE A 175 -10.84 0.44 2.39
C PHE A 175 -11.81 0.95 1.32
N ASP A 176 -11.58 0.60 0.05
CA ASP A 176 -12.37 1.08 -1.10
C ASP A 176 -12.52 2.62 -1.14
N GLU A 177 -11.42 3.31 -0.85
CA GLU A 177 -11.32 4.77 -0.83
C GLU A 177 -10.42 5.31 -1.94
N ASP A 178 -10.49 6.61 -2.19
CA ASP A 178 -9.54 7.30 -3.05
C ASP A 178 -8.19 7.45 -2.34
N SER A 179 -7.10 7.31 -3.10
CA SER A 179 -5.75 7.66 -2.64
C SER A 179 -5.52 9.18 -2.62
N ARG A 180 -6.25 9.93 -3.46
CA ARG A 180 -6.06 11.38 -3.72
C ARG A 180 -4.62 11.77 -4.10
N ILE A 181 -3.77 10.78 -4.42
CA ILE A 181 -2.38 11.01 -4.81
C ILE A 181 -2.34 11.72 -6.16
N MET A 182 -3.25 11.36 -7.07
CA MET A 182 -3.36 12.00 -8.39
C MET A 182 -3.77 13.47 -8.30
N GLU A 183 -4.69 13.82 -7.39
CA GLU A 183 -5.06 15.22 -7.12
C GLU A 183 -3.83 16.04 -6.72
N TRP A 184 -2.98 15.48 -5.85
CA TRP A 184 -1.76 16.13 -5.39
C TRP A 184 -0.73 16.29 -6.52
N GLN A 185 -0.54 15.27 -7.37
CA GLN A 185 0.38 15.36 -8.52
C GLN A 185 -0.04 16.45 -9.51
N ASN A 186 -1.34 16.60 -9.72
CA ASN A 186 -1.90 17.61 -10.62
C ASN A 186 -1.75 19.06 -10.11
N LEU A 187 -1.40 19.27 -8.83
CA LEU A 187 -1.08 20.60 -8.31
C LEU A 187 0.22 21.15 -8.94
N ASP A 188 1.16 20.29 -9.37
CA ASP A 188 2.39 20.74 -10.02
C ASP A 188 2.13 21.17 -11.47
N THR A 189 1.29 20.41 -12.20
CA THR A 189 0.96 20.68 -13.61
C THR A 189 0.11 21.92 -13.81
N GLN A 190 -0.72 22.32 -12.83
CA GLN A 190 -1.50 23.56 -12.91
C GLN A 190 -0.66 24.85 -12.82
N THR A 191 0.61 24.77 -12.41
CA THR A 191 1.52 25.93 -12.42
C THR A 191 2.36 26.07 -13.70
N SER A 192 2.16 25.16 -14.66
CA SER A 192 2.85 25.12 -15.95
C SER A 192 1.80 25.25 -17.06
N ASP A 193 1.72 26.42 -17.70
CA ASP A 193 0.73 26.84 -18.72
C ASP A 193 0.73 26.04 -20.05
N HIS A 194 0.96 24.74 -20.02
CA HIS A 194 0.96 23.91 -21.23
C HIS A 194 -0.12 22.82 -21.16
N ILE A 195 -1.13 23.02 -22.01
CA ILE A 195 -2.22 22.10 -22.33
C ILE A 195 -1.61 20.81 -22.91
N HIS A 196 -1.26 19.88 -22.03
CA HIS A 196 -1.13 18.48 -22.38
C HIS A 196 -2.12 17.70 -21.52
N THR A 197 -3.19 17.23 -22.16
CA THR A 197 -4.19 16.29 -21.66
C THR A 197 -3.63 14.86 -21.48
N GLY A 198 -2.34 14.76 -21.15
CA GLY A 198 -1.62 13.51 -20.92
C GLY A 198 -1.12 13.44 -19.49
N PHE A 199 -1.52 12.39 -18.76
CA PHE A 199 -0.94 12.01 -17.48
C PHE A 199 0.56 11.80 -17.68
N THR A 200 1.38 12.77 -17.27
CA THR A 200 2.82 12.67 -17.40
C THR A 200 3.35 12.11 -16.09
N MET A 201 4.00 10.94 -16.13
CA MET A 201 4.73 10.40 -14.99
C MET A 201 5.64 11.52 -14.44
N SER A 202 5.36 11.96 -13.20
CA SER A 202 6.11 13.07 -12.59
C SER A 202 7.62 12.77 -12.64
N ARG A 203 8.43 13.82 -12.79
CA ARG A 203 9.90 13.73 -12.88
C ARG A 203 10.50 12.91 -11.71
N GLN A 204 9.81 12.88 -10.57
CA GLN A 204 10.12 12.11 -9.36
C GLN A 204 10.06 10.57 -9.51
N PHE A 205 9.37 10.02 -10.53
CA PHE A 205 9.22 8.55 -10.72
C PHE A 205 10.09 7.99 -11.85
N ARG A 206 10.87 8.86 -12.49
CA ARG A 206 11.60 8.52 -13.71
C ARG A 206 12.90 7.78 -13.35
N GLY A 207 12.86 6.45 -13.35
CA GLY A 207 14.05 5.59 -13.42
C GLY A 207 14.14 4.43 -12.42
N GLN A 208 13.38 4.46 -11.32
CA GLN A 208 13.40 3.40 -10.29
C GLN A 208 12.11 2.57 -10.33
N LYS A 209 12.23 1.24 -10.20
CA LYS A 209 11.09 0.31 -10.32
C LYS A 209 10.08 0.51 -9.18
N GLU A 210 10.56 0.88 -8.00
CA GLU A 210 9.78 1.24 -6.80
C GLU A 210 8.91 2.46 -7.07
N GLY A 211 9.47 3.48 -7.75
CA GLY A 211 8.72 4.66 -8.15
C GLY A 211 7.59 4.32 -9.14
N ARG A 212 7.86 3.45 -10.13
CA ARG A 212 6.82 2.98 -11.04
C ARG A 212 5.73 2.18 -10.32
N LEU A 213 6.11 1.33 -9.37
CA LEU A 213 5.14 0.60 -8.54
C LEU A 213 4.28 1.57 -7.73
N ALA A 214 4.89 2.56 -7.07
CA ALA A 214 4.19 3.60 -6.33
C ALA A 214 3.17 4.34 -7.22
N HIS A 215 3.57 4.68 -8.44
CA HIS A 215 2.67 5.28 -9.43
C HIS A 215 1.49 4.38 -9.79
N CYS A 216 1.74 3.10 -10.10
CA CYS A 216 0.69 2.14 -10.41
C CYS A 216 -0.29 1.94 -9.24
N MET A 217 0.22 1.86 -8.01
CA MET A 217 -0.62 1.74 -6.81
C MET A 217 -1.51 2.96 -6.60
N ALA A 218 -0.98 4.15 -6.88
CA ALA A 218 -1.73 5.39 -6.79
C ALA A 218 -2.85 5.47 -7.84
N LEU A 219 -2.54 5.10 -9.09
CA LEU A 219 -3.50 4.99 -10.20
C LEU A 219 -4.60 3.98 -9.91
N LEU A 220 -4.25 2.78 -9.42
CA LEU A 220 -5.20 1.74 -9.03
C LEU A 220 -6.17 2.21 -7.94
N GLY A 221 -5.67 2.93 -6.93
CA GLY A 221 -6.51 3.51 -5.87
C GLY A 221 -7.50 4.56 -6.40
N SER A 222 -7.04 5.46 -7.28
CA SER A 222 -7.90 6.46 -7.96
C SER A 222 -8.99 5.77 -8.78
N LEU A 223 -8.59 4.86 -9.65
CA LEU A 223 -9.50 4.10 -10.52
C LEU A 223 -10.55 3.35 -9.71
N ASN A 224 -10.15 2.72 -8.61
CA ASN A 224 -11.07 2.01 -7.71
C ASN A 224 -12.24 2.92 -7.29
N LYS A 225 -11.93 4.07 -6.69
CA LYS A 225 -12.95 4.97 -6.17
C LYS A 225 -13.88 5.47 -7.28
N ARG A 226 -13.31 5.85 -8.43
CA ARG A 226 -14.07 6.33 -9.57
C ARG A 226 -15.03 5.25 -10.08
N CYS A 227 -14.56 4.01 -10.23
CA CYS A 227 -15.40 2.88 -10.64
C CYS A 227 -16.56 2.65 -9.66
N LEU A 228 -16.27 2.54 -8.36
CA LEU A 228 -17.30 2.32 -7.34
C LEU A 228 -18.34 3.44 -7.29
N THR A 229 -17.88 4.70 -7.38
CA THR A 229 -18.74 5.89 -7.36
C THR A 229 -19.63 5.93 -8.61
N TRP A 230 -19.07 5.62 -9.78
CA TRP A 230 -19.81 5.57 -11.02
C TRP A 230 -20.91 4.50 -10.98
N VAL A 231 -20.56 3.28 -10.57
CA VAL A 231 -21.52 2.16 -10.44
C VAL A 231 -22.63 2.50 -9.43
N TYR A 232 -22.29 3.07 -8.27
CA TYR A 232 -23.27 3.52 -7.28
C TYR A 232 -24.24 4.57 -7.87
N ASN A 233 -23.72 5.57 -8.56
CA ASN A 233 -24.52 6.61 -9.20
C ASN A 233 -25.39 6.03 -10.34
N SER A 234 -24.87 5.10 -11.13
CA SER A 234 -25.63 4.37 -12.17
C SER A 234 -26.87 3.70 -11.60
N ARG A 235 -26.74 3.00 -10.46
CA ARG A 235 -27.88 2.37 -9.78
C ARG A 235 -28.92 3.41 -9.34
N ARG A 236 -28.48 4.49 -8.70
CA ARG A 236 -29.37 5.55 -8.21
C ARG A 236 -30.13 6.24 -9.34
N ILE A 237 -29.45 6.52 -10.46
CA ILE A 237 -30.08 7.13 -11.62
C ILE A 237 -31.13 6.17 -12.21
N LYS A 238 -30.81 4.88 -12.37
CA LYS A 238 -31.78 3.86 -12.84
C LYS A 238 -33.00 3.74 -11.93
N THR A 239 -32.83 3.72 -10.60
CA THR A 239 -33.96 3.63 -9.67
C THR A 239 -34.86 4.87 -9.75
N HIS A 240 -34.28 6.06 -9.91
CA HIS A 240 -35.08 7.29 -10.10
C HIS A 240 -35.85 7.28 -11.42
N PHE A 241 -35.29 6.72 -12.51
CA PHE A 241 -36.02 6.53 -13.77
C PHE A 241 -37.21 5.58 -13.62
N ALA A 242 -37.07 4.51 -12.83
CA ALA A 242 -38.15 3.53 -12.64
C ALA A 242 -39.33 4.04 -11.78
N HIS A 243 -39.09 5.02 -10.89
CA HIS A 243 -40.11 5.49 -9.92
C HIS A 243 -40.73 6.86 -10.27
N SER A 244 -40.33 7.47 -11.39
CA SER A 244 -40.91 8.75 -11.80
C SER A 244 -42.27 8.57 -12.48
N ILE A 245 -43.31 9.15 -11.88
CA ILE A 245 -44.71 9.10 -12.33
C ILE A 245 -45.00 10.16 -13.41
N ASP A 246 -44.18 11.22 -13.52
CA ASP A 246 -44.45 12.35 -14.40
C ASP A 246 -43.39 12.48 -15.51
N LYS A 247 -43.72 11.95 -16.68
CA LYS A 247 -42.82 11.86 -17.85
C LYS A 247 -42.55 13.21 -18.53
N SER A 248 -43.30 14.27 -18.20
CA SER A 248 -43.36 15.50 -19.00
C SER A 248 -42.34 16.58 -18.59
N ILE A 249 -42.00 16.69 -17.31
CA ILE A 249 -40.98 17.62 -16.78
C ILE A 249 -39.57 16.97 -16.76
N PHE A 250 -39.51 15.68 -17.15
CA PHE A 250 -38.37 14.79 -16.91
C PHE A 250 -37.29 14.78 -18.01
N THR A 251 -37.48 15.46 -19.14
CA THR A 251 -36.78 15.10 -20.39
C THR A 251 -35.46 15.82 -20.64
N GLU A 252 -35.26 17.10 -20.32
CA GLU A 252 -34.00 17.80 -20.67
C GLU A 252 -32.92 17.72 -19.59
N ASN A 253 -33.22 18.14 -18.35
CA ASN A 253 -32.20 18.20 -17.28
C ASN A 253 -31.68 16.81 -16.86
N TYR A 254 -32.53 15.77 -16.88
CA TYR A 254 -32.10 14.41 -16.57
C TYR A 254 -31.44 13.70 -17.75
N SER A 255 -31.83 14.02 -19.00
CA SER A 255 -31.11 13.57 -20.19
C SER A 255 -29.67 14.09 -20.17
N ASN A 256 -29.48 15.39 -19.88
CA ASN A 256 -28.15 15.98 -19.73
C ASN A 256 -27.34 15.32 -18.61
N LYS A 257 -27.95 15.06 -17.44
CA LYS A 257 -27.27 14.36 -16.34
C LYS A 257 -26.86 12.93 -16.70
N TRP A 258 -27.71 12.20 -17.43
CA TRP A 258 -27.41 10.86 -17.89
C TRP A 258 -26.28 10.85 -18.94
N VAL A 259 -26.33 11.78 -19.90
CA VAL A 259 -25.27 11.94 -20.90
C VAL A 259 -23.93 12.25 -20.22
N LEU A 260 -23.89 13.21 -19.30
CA LEU A 260 -22.67 13.53 -18.53
C LEU A 260 -22.17 12.33 -17.71
N HIS A 261 -23.08 11.54 -17.13
CA HIS A 261 -22.72 10.33 -16.38
C HIS A 261 -22.11 9.24 -17.29
N LEU A 262 -22.65 9.06 -18.50
CA LEU A 262 -22.06 8.14 -19.49
C LEU A 262 -20.70 8.63 -19.99
N LEU A 263 -20.54 9.93 -20.24
CA LEU A 263 -19.25 10.54 -20.60
C LEU A 263 -18.20 10.30 -19.52
N ALA A 264 -18.54 10.52 -18.25
CA ALA A 264 -17.66 10.18 -17.13
C ALA A 264 -17.32 8.68 -17.09
N GLY A 265 -18.27 7.82 -17.46
CA GLY A 265 -18.04 6.38 -17.62
C GLY A 265 -16.99 6.06 -18.68
N LYS A 266 -17.05 6.70 -19.85
CA LYS A 266 -16.06 6.55 -20.92
C LYS A 266 -14.66 6.97 -20.47
N GLU A 267 -14.56 8.09 -19.76
CA GLU A 267 -13.29 8.56 -19.19
C GLU A 267 -12.68 7.54 -18.22
N ILE A 268 -13.50 6.93 -17.37
CA ILE A 268 -13.05 5.91 -16.42
C ILE A 268 -12.60 4.64 -17.14
N VAL A 269 -13.29 4.21 -18.20
CA VAL A 269 -12.87 3.08 -19.03
C VAL A 269 -11.51 3.35 -19.67
N MET A 270 -11.31 4.55 -20.25
CA MET A 270 -10.01 4.95 -20.81
C MET A 270 -8.90 5.04 -19.75
N GLU A 271 -9.22 5.49 -18.53
CA GLU A 271 -8.29 5.40 -17.39
C GLU A 271 -7.94 3.95 -17.08
N GLY A 272 -8.93 3.04 -17.06
CA GLY A 272 -8.71 1.61 -16.83
C GLY A 272 -7.71 0.98 -17.81
N PHE A 273 -7.81 1.28 -19.10
CA PHE A 273 -6.82 0.84 -20.09
C PHE A 273 -5.43 1.42 -19.83
N ARG A 274 -5.34 2.70 -19.47
CA ARG A 274 -4.05 3.34 -19.14
C ARG A 274 -3.40 2.72 -17.91
N VAL A 275 -4.16 2.49 -16.84
CA VAL A 275 -3.65 1.81 -15.64
C VAL A 275 -3.17 0.41 -15.97
N ARG A 276 -3.91 -0.33 -16.80
CA ARG A 276 -3.48 -1.65 -17.28
C ARG A 276 -2.15 -1.56 -18.04
N ASP A 277 -2.00 -0.59 -18.95
CA ASP A 277 -0.77 -0.40 -19.71
C ASP A 277 0.42 -0.05 -18.80
N GLU A 278 0.25 0.86 -17.84
CA GLU A 278 1.27 1.18 -16.84
C GLU A 278 1.71 -0.06 -16.02
N ILE A 279 0.76 -0.91 -15.64
CA ILE A 279 1.06 -2.18 -14.96
C ILE A 279 1.84 -3.12 -15.88
N LEU A 280 1.51 -3.19 -17.18
CA LEU A 280 2.27 -3.99 -18.14
C LEU A 280 3.74 -3.54 -18.21
N HIS A 281 4.00 -2.24 -18.07
CA HIS A 281 5.34 -1.66 -18.02
C HIS A 281 6.11 -1.89 -16.70
N LEU A 282 5.49 -2.46 -15.65
CA LEU A 282 6.19 -2.84 -14.41
C LEU A 282 7.12 -4.04 -14.59
N ALA A 283 6.78 -4.96 -15.51
CA ALA A 283 7.57 -6.15 -15.81
C ALA A 283 7.87 -6.28 -17.31
N PRO A 284 8.64 -5.35 -17.91
CA PRO A 284 8.94 -5.37 -19.34
C PRO A 284 9.69 -6.65 -19.77
N SER A 285 10.47 -7.25 -18.85
CA SER A 285 11.27 -8.46 -19.07
C SER A 285 10.45 -9.75 -19.22
N LEU A 286 9.12 -9.71 -19.11
CA LEU A 286 8.25 -10.81 -19.56
C LEU A 286 7.98 -10.78 -21.08
N SER A 287 8.31 -9.66 -21.74
CA SER A 287 8.04 -9.44 -23.17
C SER A 287 9.27 -9.56 -24.08
N LEU A 288 10.48 -9.54 -23.53
CA LEU A 288 11.71 -9.85 -24.25
C LEU A 288 12.60 -10.74 -23.39
N GLU A 289 13.04 -11.84 -23.99
CA GLU A 289 14.26 -12.58 -23.61
C GLU A 289 15.38 -11.55 -23.39
N CYS A 290 15.78 -11.32 -22.13
CA CYS A 290 16.97 -10.54 -21.85
C CYS A 290 18.01 -11.43 -21.15
N ASP A 291 19.12 -11.55 -21.86
CA ASP A 291 20.38 -12.14 -21.48
C ASP A 291 20.85 -11.73 -20.06
N ILE A 292 21.24 -12.76 -19.31
CA ILE A 292 22.47 -12.87 -18.51
C ILE A 292 23.09 -11.53 -18.05
N GLY A 293 22.94 -11.20 -16.75
CA GLY A 293 23.94 -10.33 -16.11
C GLY A 293 23.56 -9.51 -14.87
N GLN A 294 22.29 -9.35 -14.52
CA GLN A 294 21.92 -8.64 -13.28
C GLN A 294 20.75 -9.33 -12.54
N ASP A 295 21.11 -10.08 -11.49
CA ASP A 295 20.21 -10.64 -10.47
C ASP A 295 19.53 -9.52 -9.66
N TYR A 296 18.61 -8.78 -10.27
CA TYR A 296 17.65 -7.95 -9.53
C TYR A 296 16.40 -8.78 -9.26
N PRO A 297 15.86 -8.81 -8.02
CA PRO A 297 14.76 -9.70 -7.66
C PRO A 297 13.44 -9.18 -8.25
N LEU A 298 13.18 -9.47 -9.53
CA LEU A 298 11.87 -9.26 -10.16
C LEU A 298 10.74 -9.87 -9.33
N ASP A 299 11.06 -10.93 -8.56
CA ASP A 299 10.19 -11.62 -7.60
C ASP A 299 9.31 -10.69 -6.75
N PHE A 300 9.77 -9.49 -6.35
CA PHE A 300 8.96 -8.60 -5.49
C PHE A 300 7.88 -7.83 -6.25
N ILE A 301 8.10 -7.53 -7.53
CA ILE A 301 7.16 -6.77 -8.38
C ILE A 301 6.09 -7.70 -8.94
N MET A 302 6.43 -8.96 -9.21
CA MET A 302 5.52 -9.91 -9.85
C MET A 302 4.16 -10.07 -9.14
N PRO A 303 4.07 -10.14 -7.79
CA PRO A 303 2.80 -10.13 -7.09
C PRO A 303 1.93 -8.92 -7.44
N PHE A 304 2.51 -7.72 -7.44
CA PHE A 304 1.80 -6.47 -7.75
C PHE A 304 1.40 -6.39 -9.21
N TYR A 305 2.26 -6.87 -10.12
CA TYR A 305 1.96 -6.97 -11.55
C TYR A 305 0.71 -7.81 -11.79
N TYR A 306 0.72 -9.08 -11.37
CA TYR A 306 -0.40 -10.00 -11.64
C TYR A 306 -1.67 -9.60 -10.90
N CYS A 307 -1.56 -9.23 -9.61
CA CYS A 307 -2.71 -8.79 -8.84
C CYS A 307 -3.26 -7.45 -9.35
N GLY A 308 -2.41 -6.55 -9.83
CA GLY A 308 -2.81 -5.29 -10.43
C GLY A 308 -3.65 -5.50 -11.68
N LEU A 309 -3.20 -6.37 -12.60
CA LEU A 309 -3.96 -6.73 -13.81
C LEU A 309 -5.33 -7.34 -13.46
N VAL A 310 -5.38 -8.27 -12.50
CA VAL A 310 -6.64 -8.84 -12.00
C VAL A 310 -7.52 -7.75 -11.39
N SER A 311 -6.94 -6.87 -10.58
CA SER A 311 -7.68 -5.79 -9.90
C SER A 311 -8.32 -4.84 -10.90
N VAL A 312 -7.61 -4.39 -11.94
CA VAL A 312 -8.19 -3.55 -13.01
C VAL A 312 -9.39 -4.25 -13.64
N SER A 313 -9.23 -5.50 -14.08
CA SER A 313 -10.30 -6.27 -14.70
C SER A 313 -11.54 -6.37 -13.79
N ARG A 314 -11.35 -6.68 -12.51
CA ARG A 314 -12.46 -6.86 -11.56
C ARG A 314 -13.21 -5.55 -11.25
N ARG A 315 -12.61 -4.36 -11.47
CA ARG A 315 -13.36 -3.10 -11.32
C ARG A 315 -14.42 -2.88 -12.41
N PHE A 316 -14.32 -3.58 -13.53
CA PHE A 316 -15.25 -3.49 -14.66
C PHE A 316 -16.21 -4.69 -14.79
N ILE A 317 -16.29 -5.55 -13.77
CA ILE A 317 -17.14 -6.76 -13.81
C ILE A 317 -18.65 -6.44 -13.67
N ASP A 318 -18.99 -5.29 -13.11
CA ASP A 318 -20.39 -4.91 -12.89
C ASP A 318 -21.13 -4.75 -14.24
N PRO A 319 -22.28 -5.43 -14.46
CA PRO A 319 -23.01 -5.36 -15.72
C PRO A 319 -23.43 -3.93 -16.12
N LEU A 320 -23.50 -3.00 -15.17
CA LEU A 320 -23.79 -1.59 -15.49
C LEU A 320 -22.75 -0.94 -16.40
N TRP A 321 -21.52 -1.44 -16.45
CA TRP A 321 -20.51 -0.95 -17.38
C TRP A 321 -20.89 -1.11 -18.86
N GLN A 322 -21.76 -2.07 -19.18
CA GLN A 322 -22.28 -2.24 -20.54
C GLN A 322 -23.05 -1.01 -21.05
N LEU A 323 -23.55 -0.16 -20.16
CA LEU A 323 -24.26 1.08 -20.52
C LEU A 323 -23.35 2.11 -21.20
N VAL A 324 -22.05 2.04 -20.96
CA VAL A 324 -21.06 2.97 -21.54
C VAL A 324 -20.84 2.68 -23.04
N ASN A 325 -21.14 1.44 -23.47
CA ASN A 325 -20.99 0.97 -24.85
C ASN A 325 -19.56 1.16 -25.40
N GLU A 326 -18.57 0.78 -24.59
CA GLU A 326 -17.14 0.78 -24.93
C GLU A 326 -16.55 -0.60 -24.64
N GLU A 327 -15.42 -0.92 -25.27
CA GLU A 327 -14.63 -2.08 -24.85
C GLU A 327 -14.17 -1.89 -23.40
N LEU A 328 -14.25 -2.94 -22.58
CA LEU A 328 -13.86 -2.88 -21.18
C LEU A 328 -12.49 -3.53 -20.99
N PRO A 329 -11.63 -3.04 -20.07
CA PRO A 329 -10.30 -3.59 -19.82
C PRO A 329 -10.37 -4.90 -19.01
N LEU A 330 -11.15 -5.87 -19.51
CA LEU A 330 -11.42 -7.15 -18.90
C LEU A 330 -10.37 -8.18 -19.33
N LEU A 331 -9.99 -9.04 -18.39
CA LEU A 331 -9.28 -10.27 -18.64
C LEU A 331 -10.28 -11.43 -18.72
N PRO A 332 -10.04 -12.45 -19.57
CA PRO A 332 -10.76 -13.72 -19.50
C PRO A 332 -10.62 -14.35 -18.11
N GLU A 333 -11.68 -15.01 -17.65
CA GLU A 333 -11.71 -15.68 -16.33
C GLU A 333 -10.57 -16.68 -16.11
N GLU A 334 -10.16 -17.38 -17.17
CA GLU A 334 -9.01 -18.28 -17.10
C GLU A 334 -7.71 -17.53 -16.80
N MET A 335 -7.49 -16.38 -17.44
CA MET A 335 -6.32 -15.54 -17.17
C MET A 335 -6.37 -14.94 -15.77
N ILE A 336 -7.55 -14.52 -15.29
CA ILE A 336 -7.72 -14.04 -13.91
C ILE A 336 -7.26 -15.11 -12.93
N ARG A 337 -7.81 -16.32 -13.06
CA ARG A 337 -7.44 -17.46 -12.21
C ARG A 337 -5.94 -17.78 -12.31
N SER A 338 -5.39 -17.81 -13.52
CA SER A 338 -3.98 -18.10 -13.75
C SER A 338 -3.08 -17.06 -13.08
N HIS A 339 -3.32 -15.77 -13.32
CA HIS A 339 -2.58 -14.67 -12.72
C HIS A 339 -2.63 -14.69 -11.19
N SER A 340 -3.81 -14.95 -10.61
CA SER A 340 -3.95 -15.07 -9.15
C SER A 340 -3.11 -16.21 -8.56
N LEU A 341 -3.02 -17.36 -9.23
CA LEU A 341 -2.22 -18.51 -8.77
C LEU A 341 -0.72 -18.30 -8.95
N VAL A 342 -0.31 -17.62 -10.03
CA VAL A 342 1.08 -17.23 -10.23
C VAL A 342 1.51 -16.20 -9.18
N ALA A 343 0.68 -15.16 -8.94
CA ALA A 343 0.91 -14.18 -7.89
C ALA A 343 1.03 -14.84 -6.50
N LEU A 344 0.14 -15.77 -6.17
CA LEU A 344 0.18 -16.53 -4.92
C LEU A 344 1.52 -17.24 -4.72
N SER A 345 2.08 -17.80 -5.80
CA SER A 345 3.36 -18.52 -5.76
C SER A 345 4.54 -17.59 -5.55
N PHE A 346 4.56 -16.41 -6.19
CA PHE A 346 5.55 -15.38 -5.92
C PHE A 346 5.46 -14.86 -4.48
N ILE A 347 4.25 -14.59 -3.98
CA ILE A 347 4.04 -14.15 -2.58
C ILE A 347 4.57 -15.21 -1.61
N GLU A 348 4.28 -16.50 -1.84
CA GLU A 348 4.79 -17.56 -0.99
C GLU A 348 6.32 -17.60 -0.94
N GLN A 349 6.98 -17.51 -2.09
CA GLN A 349 8.44 -17.47 -2.19
C GLN A 349 9.03 -16.23 -1.50
N ARG A 350 8.46 -15.04 -1.74
CA ARG A 350 8.89 -13.79 -1.10
C ARG A 350 8.73 -13.86 0.41
N LEU A 351 7.61 -14.40 0.89
CA LEU A 351 7.36 -14.59 2.32
C LEU A 351 8.33 -15.58 3.00
N MET A 352 9.17 -16.32 2.28
CA MET A 352 10.26 -17.07 2.91
C MET A 352 11.48 -16.20 3.22
N LYS A 353 11.67 -15.10 2.48
CA LYS A 353 12.88 -14.28 2.49
C LYS A 353 12.73 -12.97 3.26
N VAL A 354 11.53 -12.38 3.26
CA VAL A 354 11.32 -11.01 3.78
C VAL A 354 10.60 -11.00 5.13
N ASN A 355 10.85 -10.00 5.97
CA ASN A 355 10.12 -9.83 7.24
C ASN A 355 9.18 -8.61 7.21
N LEU A 356 9.70 -7.39 7.27
CA LEU A 356 8.88 -6.17 7.31
C LEU A 356 8.03 -5.99 6.04
N GLU A 357 8.56 -6.36 4.87
CA GLU A 357 7.85 -6.30 3.57
C GLU A 357 6.57 -7.17 3.56
N SER A 358 6.47 -8.16 4.44
CA SER A 358 5.40 -9.14 4.40
C SER A 358 3.99 -8.55 4.51
N VAL A 359 3.85 -7.40 5.18
CA VAL A 359 2.57 -6.72 5.37
C VAL A 359 1.97 -6.19 4.07
N PHE A 360 2.80 -5.87 3.07
CA PHE A 360 2.33 -5.41 1.75
C PHE A 360 1.66 -6.52 0.95
N TYR A 361 1.77 -7.78 1.36
CA TYR A 361 1.08 -8.87 0.66
C TYR A 361 -0.34 -9.09 1.17
N LEU A 362 -0.77 -8.45 2.26
CA LEU A 362 -2.10 -8.67 2.84
C LEU A 362 -3.25 -8.29 1.89
N PRO A 363 -3.32 -7.07 1.33
CA PRO A 363 -4.36 -6.73 0.34
C PRO A 363 -4.28 -7.56 -0.94
N LEU A 364 -3.08 -7.97 -1.37
CA LEU A 364 -2.93 -8.82 -2.55
C LEU A 364 -3.49 -10.22 -2.30
N LEU A 365 -3.19 -10.80 -1.13
CA LEU A 365 -3.75 -12.08 -0.70
C LEU A 365 -5.26 -12.02 -0.56
N LEU A 366 -5.81 -10.90 -0.06
CA LEU A 366 -7.26 -10.68 -0.04
C LEU A 366 -7.84 -10.73 -1.46
N GLY A 367 -7.26 -10.00 -2.42
CA GLY A 367 -7.67 -10.06 -3.82
C GLY A 367 -7.63 -11.48 -4.38
N ILE A 368 -6.49 -12.17 -4.26
CA ILE A 368 -6.33 -13.57 -4.72
C ILE A 368 -7.37 -14.48 -4.08
N SER A 369 -7.66 -14.30 -2.80
CA SER A 369 -8.54 -15.17 -2.03
C SER A 369 -10.02 -15.11 -2.48
N LEU A 370 -10.43 -14.00 -3.08
CA LEU A 370 -11.74 -13.87 -3.71
C LEU A 370 -11.82 -14.61 -5.06
N GLU A 371 -10.68 -14.86 -5.70
CA GLU A 371 -10.60 -15.53 -7.01
C GLU A 371 -10.45 -17.05 -6.91
N VAL A 372 -9.93 -17.58 -5.79
CA VAL A 372 -9.73 -19.02 -5.61
C VAL A 372 -10.92 -19.73 -4.95
N ARG A 373 -11.35 -20.80 -5.61
CA ARG A 373 -12.43 -21.68 -5.12
C ARG A 373 -11.95 -22.99 -4.48
N SER A 374 -10.78 -23.49 -4.89
CA SER A 374 -10.26 -24.77 -4.39
C SER A 374 -9.90 -24.71 -2.90
N ALA A 375 -10.39 -25.69 -2.12
CA ALA A 375 -10.06 -25.84 -0.70
C ALA A 375 -8.54 -25.92 -0.44
N CYS A 376 -7.80 -26.56 -1.34
CA CYS A 376 -6.33 -26.65 -1.25
C CYS A 376 -5.68 -25.25 -1.32
N HIS A 377 -6.11 -24.41 -2.28
CA HIS A 377 -5.61 -23.04 -2.41
C HIS A 377 -6.05 -22.15 -1.26
N ARG A 378 -7.31 -22.29 -0.80
CA ARG A 378 -7.81 -21.58 0.39
C ARG A 378 -6.95 -21.89 1.62
N GLN A 379 -6.63 -23.16 1.86
CA GLN A 379 -5.74 -23.56 2.95
C GLN A 379 -4.32 -22.99 2.77
N ARG A 380 -3.80 -22.97 1.55
CA ARG A 380 -2.49 -22.36 1.23
C ARG A 380 -2.48 -20.87 1.60
N ILE A 381 -3.52 -20.12 1.26
CA ILE A 381 -3.66 -18.70 1.61
C ILE A 381 -3.75 -18.47 3.12
N LEU A 382 -4.54 -19.26 3.85
CA LEU A 382 -4.64 -19.15 5.31
C LEU A 382 -3.27 -19.33 5.99
N ARG A 383 -2.44 -20.27 5.50
CA ARG A 383 -1.06 -20.42 5.99
C ARG A 383 -0.20 -19.19 5.73
N LEU A 384 -0.41 -18.49 4.61
CA LEU A 384 0.33 -17.25 4.31
C LEU A 384 -0.10 -16.11 5.21
N PHE A 385 -1.41 -15.94 5.48
CA PHE A 385 -1.87 -14.97 6.48
C PHE A 385 -1.29 -15.28 7.87
N GLN A 386 -1.34 -16.54 8.30
CA GLN A 386 -0.73 -16.97 9.55
C GLN A 386 0.78 -16.71 9.56
N ARG A 387 1.48 -16.88 8.44
CA ARG A 387 2.91 -16.55 8.34
C ARG A 387 3.18 -15.06 8.50
N ILE A 388 2.33 -14.19 7.94
CA ILE A 388 2.43 -12.72 8.12
C ILE A 388 2.13 -12.34 9.58
N GLU A 389 1.13 -12.97 10.20
CA GLU A 389 0.86 -12.79 11.63
C GLU A 389 2.07 -13.21 12.49
N ASN A 390 2.64 -14.38 12.19
CA ASN A 390 3.87 -14.87 12.83
C ASN A 390 5.08 -13.98 12.52
N LYS A 391 5.01 -13.11 11.50
CA LYS A 391 5.99 -12.03 11.26
C LYS A 391 5.74 -10.77 12.07
N GLY A 392 4.71 -10.76 12.91
CA GLY A 392 4.47 -9.73 13.94
C GLY A 392 3.38 -8.75 13.54
N PHE A 393 2.73 -8.96 12.40
CA PHE A 393 1.64 -8.11 11.91
C PHE A 393 0.30 -8.67 12.34
N VAL A 394 -0.18 -8.25 13.51
CA VAL A 394 -1.44 -8.73 14.09
C VAL A 394 -2.66 -8.39 13.24
N VAL A 395 -2.58 -7.37 12.38
CA VAL A 395 -3.63 -7.01 11.41
C VAL A 395 -3.99 -8.17 10.47
N ALA A 396 -3.07 -9.11 10.22
CA ALA A 396 -3.33 -10.30 9.40
C ALA A 396 -4.50 -11.17 9.95
N ARG A 397 -4.82 -11.07 11.25
CA ARG A 397 -5.96 -11.75 11.86
C ARG A 397 -7.29 -11.27 11.30
N THR A 398 -7.43 -9.96 11.09
CA THR A 398 -8.65 -9.35 10.54
C THR A 398 -8.84 -9.81 9.10
N PHE A 399 -7.79 -9.75 8.28
CA PHE A 399 -7.83 -10.31 6.92
C PHE A 399 -8.21 -11.80 6.90
N THR A 400 -7.71 -12.59 7.86
CA THR A 400 -8.05 -14.02 7.99
C THR A 400 -9.53 -14.21 8.33
N ALA A 401 -10.05 -13.44 9.30
CA ALA A 401 -11.46 -13.51 9.70
C ALA A 401 -12.39 -13.09 8.56
N ASP A 402 -12.06 -11.98 7.88
CA ASP A 402 -12.85 -11.43 6.77
C ASP A 402 -12.95 -12.42 5.62
N ILE A 403 -11.83 -13.09 5.25
CA ILE A 403 -11.87 -14.03 4.15
C ILE A 403 -12.58 -15.34 4.51
N GLN A 404 -12.43 -15.82 5.74
CA GLN A 404 -13.17 -16.98 6.23
C GLN A 404 -14.68 -16.70 6.22
N LEU A 405 -15.09 -15.50 6.64
CA LEU A 405 -16.47 -15.05 6.54
C LEU A 405 -16.93 -15.02 5.07
N ALA A 406 -16.16 -14.39 4.16
CA ALA A 406 -16.51 -14.31 2.75
C ALA A 406 -16.66 -15.70 2.10
N TRP A 407 -15.76 -16.65 2.40
CA TRP A 407 -15.87 -18.03 1.92
C TRP A 407 -17.04 -18.81 2.53
N SER A 408 -17.49 -18.46 3.74
CA SER A 408 -18.68 -19.06 4.34
C SER A 408 -19.99 -18.57 3.69
N LEU A 409 -20.01 -17.34 3.18
CA LEU A 409 -21.16 -16.74 2.48
C LEU A 409 -21.24 -17.16 1.01
N ALA A 410 -20.11 -17.55 0.42
CA ALA A 410 -20.01 -18.13 -0.91
C ALA A 410 -19.40 -19.55 -0.84
N PRO A 411 -20.12 -20.52 -0.23
CA PRO A 411 -19.65 -21.89 -0.16
C PRO A 411 -19.56 -22.46 -1.58
N THR A 412 -18.39 -23.02 -1.88
CA THR A 412 -18.07 -23.67 -3.15
C THR A 412 -18.55 -25.09 -3.19
#